data_AF-A0A1Q8WAE4-F1
#
_entry.id   AF-A0A1Q8WAE4-F1
#
_cell.length_a   1.000
_cell.length_b   1.000
_cell.length_c   1.000
_cell.angle_alpha   90.00
_cell.angle_beta   90.00
_cell.angle_gamma   90.00
#
_symmetry.space_group_name_H-M   'P 1'
#
loop_
_entity.id
_entity.type
_entity.pdbx_description
1 polymer ?
#
loop_
_entity_poly.entity_id
_entity_poly.type
_entity_poly.pdbx_seq_one_letter_code
_entity_poly.pdbx_strand_id
1 'polypeptide(L)' 'MREVVEKERTISSVASSYDLVAQTVGNWVARYKKEHATDRDRKKASESAEIAKLRAENRELRQENEFLKKAAAFFAKERP' A
#
# COMPACT_ATOMS: atom_id res chain seq x y z
N MET A 1 17.20 11.49 -14.56
CA MET A 1 15.83 11.18 -14.06
C MET A 1 14.97 10.59 -15.15
N ARG A 2 14.69 11.37 -16.21
CA ARG A 2 14.07 10.87 -17.44
C ARG A 2 14.76 9.63 -18.00
N GLU A 3 16.08 9.55 -18.00
CA GLU A 3 16.77 8.33 -18.46
C GLU A 3 16.47 7.05 -17.66
N VAL A 4 16.22 7.16 -16.35
CA VAL A 4 15.84 6.00 -15.52
C VAL A 4 14.37 5.65 -15.71
N VAL A 5 13.52 6.66 -15.85
CA VAL A 5 12.06 6.51 -15.87
C VAL A 5 11.52 6.22 -17.27
N GLU A 6 12.14 6.75 -18.31
CA GLU A 6 11.70 6.71 -19.72
C GLU A 6 12.56 5.78 -20.59
N LYS A 7 13.85 5.59 -20.25
CA LYS A 7 14.78 4.74 -21.03
C LYS A 7 15.17 3.44 -20.30
N GLU A 8 14.42 3.07 -19.26
CA GLU A 8 14.60 1.86 -18.45
C GLU A 8 16.03 1.61 -17.92
N ARG A 9 16.87 2.65 -17.84
CA ARG A 9 18.22 2.50 -17.29
C ARG A 9 18.15 2.30 -15.79
N THR A 10 18.99 1.43 -15.24
CA THR A 10 19.08 1.25 -13.79
C THR A 10 19.66 2.49 -13.13
N ILE A 11 19.23 2.75 -11.88
CA ILE A 11 19.77 3.84 -11.04
C ILE A 11 21.29 3.75 -10.94
N SER A 12 21.84 2.54 -10.78
CA SER A 12 23.28 2.29 -10.70
C SER A 12 24.01 2.68 -11.99
N SER A 13 23.47 2.33 -13.16
CA SER A 13 24.09 2.68 -14.44
C SER A 13 24.12 4.20 -14.66
N VAL A 14 23.03 4.89 -14.30
CA VAL A 14 22.96 6.35 -14.41
C VAL A 14 23.89 7.02 -13.40
N ALA A 15 23.94 6.52 -12.16
CA ALA A 15 24.85 7.02 -11.14
C ALA A 15 26.30 6.93 -11.61
N SER A 16 26.72 5.77 -12.14
CA SER A 16 28.08 5.59 -12.68
C SER A 16 28.39 6.48 -13.88
N SER A 17 27.43 6.75 -14.78
CA SER A 17 27.70 7.61 -15.96
C SER A 17 27.88 9.09 -15.63
N TYR A 18 27.41 9.54 -14.46
CA TYR A 18 27.50 10.94 -14.02
C TYR A 18 28.39 11.11 -12.78
N ASP A 19 29.13 10.07 -12.38
CA ASP A 19 29.95 10.03 -11.16
C ASP A 19 29.18 10.44 -9.89
N LEU A 20 27.94 9.96 -9.79
CA LEU A 20 27.05 10.21 -8.66
C LEU A 20 26.92 8.97 -7.79
N VAL A 21 26.55 9.19 -6.52
CA VAL A 21 26.12 8.11 -5.63
C VAL A 21 24.72 7.64 -6.01
N ALA A 22 24.51 6.33 -6.06
CA ALA A 22 23.23 5.71 -6.43
C ALA A 22 22.05 6.20 -5.56
N GLN A 23 22.29 6.46 -4.26
CA GLN A 23 21.30 7.02 -3.36
C GLN A 23 20.79 8.40 -3.81
N THR A 24 21.67 9.27 -4.32
CA THR A 24 21.31 10.61 -4.81
C THR A 24 20.37 10.51 -6.00
N VAL A 25 20.72 9.66 -6.97
CA VAL A 25 19.89 9.40 -8.15
C VAL A 25 18.56 8.76 -7.74
N GLY A 26 18.58 7.80 -6.80
CA GLY A 26 17.37 7.17 -6.27
C GLY A 26 16.42 8.17 -5.60
N ASN A 27 16.94 9.06 -4.76
CA ASN A 27 16.16 10.10 -4.08
C ASN A 27 15.50 11.05 -5.08
N TRP A 28 16.24 11.47 -6.10
CA TRP A 28 15.66 12.29 -7.16
C TRP A 28 14.58 11.51 -7.92
N VAL A 29 14.72 10.19 -8.14
CA VAL A 29 13.78 9.40 -8.98
C VAL A 29 12.49 9.26 -8.21
N ALA A 30 12.58 8.96 -6.91
CA ALA A 30 11.43 8.93 -6.01
C ALA A 30 10.69 10.27 -6.01
N ARG A 31 11.42 11.38 -5.90
CA ARG A 31 10.84 12.74 -5.95
C ARG A 31 10.13 12.99 -7.28
N TYR A 32 10.79 12.71 -8.40
CA TYR A 32 10.21 12.87 -9.74
C TYR A 32 8.94 12.03 -9.93
N LYS A 33 8.95 10.76 -9.50
CA LYS A 33 7.76 9.89 -9.57
C LYS A 33 6.61 10.41 -8.72
N LYS A 34 6.89 11.03 -7.56
CA LYS A 34 5.88 11.64 -6.70
C LYS A 34 5.28 12.90 -7.32
N GLU A 35 6.12 13.78 -7.87
CA GLU A 35 5.69 15.04 -8.51
C GLU A 35 4.93 14.81 -9.81
N HIS A 36 5.31 13.77 -10.57
CA HIS A 36 4.68 13.39 -11.85
C HIS A 36 3.71 12.20 -11.75
N ALA A 37 3.24 11.87 -10.55
CA ALA A 37 2.22 10.83 -10.39
C ALA A 37 0.96 11.21 -11.18
N THR A 38 0.46 10.29 -12.00
CA THR A 38 -0.78 10.51 -12.76
C THR A 38 -1.99 10.41 -11.83
N ASP A 39 -3.13 10.96 -12.26
CA ASP A 39 -4.38 10.79 -11.49
C ASP A 39 -4.79 9.33 -11.36
N ARG A 40 -4.40 8.48 -12.32
CA ARG A 40 -4.57 7.03 -12.21
C ARG A 40 -3.72 6.43 -11.08
N ASP A 41 -2.48 6.88 -10.92
CA ASP A 41 -1.61 6.40 -9.84
C ASP A 41 -2.13 6.82 -8.47
N ARG A 42 -2.59 8.07 -8.35
CA ARG A 42 -3.23 8.58 -7.12
C ARG A 42 -4.50 7.82 -6.80
N LYS A 43 -5.36 7.56 -7.80
CA LYS A 43 -6.58 6.77 -7.63
C LYS A 43 -6.27 5.36 -7.17
N LYS A 44 -5.31 4.68 -7.80
CA LYS A 44 -4.88 3.32 -7.42
C LYS A 44 -4.35 3.27 -5.98
N ALA A 45 -3.59 4.28 -5.56
CA ALA A 45 -3.11 4.40 -4.18
C ALA A 45 -4.28 4.56 -3.19
N SER A 46 -5.25 5.42 -3.52
CA SER A 46 -6.47 5.62 -2.72
C SER A 46 -7.31 4.33 -2.63
N GLU A 47 -7.54 3.65 -3.75
CA GLU A 47 -8.24 2.36 -3.81
C GLU A 47 -7.54 1.30 -2.95
N SER A 48 -6.20 1.25 -2.98
CA SER A 48 -5.42 0.31 -2.16
C SER A 48 -5.56 0.59 -0.67
N ALA A 49 -5.58 1.86 -0.27
CA ALA A 49 -5.80 2.27 1.12
C ALA A 49 -7.22 1.90 1.60
N GLU A 50 -8.23 2.14 0.77
CA GLU A 50 -9.61 1.79 1.09
C GLU A 50 -9.80 0.27 1.20
N ILE A 51 -9.19 -0.52 0.32
CA ILE A 51 -9.21 -1.99 0.41
C ILE A 51 -8.58 -2.46 1.73
N ALA A 52 -7.46 -1.86 2.15
CA ALA A 52 -6.80 -2.22 3.41
C ALA A 52 -7.70 -1.91 4.61
N LYS A 53 -8.34 -0.72 4.62
CA LYS A 53 -9.30 -0.32 5.65
C LYS A 53 -10.49 -1.29 5.72
N LEU A 54 -11.13 -1.56 4.58
CA LEU A 54 -12.28 -2.46 4.50
C LEU A 54 -11.94 -3.89 4.94
N ARG A 55 -10.73 -4.37 4.63
CA ARG A 55 -10.26 -5.68 5.12
C ARG A 55 -10.09 -5.71 6.63
N ALA A 56 -9.58 -4.64 7.23
CA ALA A 56 -9.45 -4.53 8.69
C ALA A 56 -10.83 -4.53 9.35
N GLU A 57 -11.74 -3.69 8.87
CA GLU A 57 -13.12 -3.59 9.37
C GLU A 57 -13.87 -4.93 9.23
N ASN A 58 -13.75 -5.60 8.08
CA ASN A 58 -14.40 -6.90 7.90
C ASN A 58 -13.86 -7.96 8.86
N ARG A 59 -12.57 -7.89 9.20
CA ARG A 59 -11.95 -8.80 10.18
C ARG A 59 -12.47 -8.55 11.59
N GLU A 60 -12.65 -7.29 11.96
CA GLU A 60 -13.20 -6.88 13.25
C GLU A 60 -14.66 -7.32 13.38
N LEU A 61 -15.49 -6.97 12.39
CA LEU A 61 -16.90 -7.38 12.34
C LEU A 61 -17.09 -8.90 12.40
N ARG A 62 -16.22 -9.67 11.74
CA ARG A 62 -16.27 -11.14 11.81
C ARG A 62 -15.97 -11.66 13.22
N GLN A 63 -15.00 -11.07 13.91
CA GLN A 63 -14.66 -11.44 15.28
C GLN A 63 -15.80 -11.11 16.25
N GLU A 64 -16.38 -9.91 16.14
CA GLU A 64 -17.56 -9.52 16.93
C GLU A 64 -18.74 -10.43 16.66
N ASN A 65 -19.02 -10.74 15.39
CA ASN A 65 -20.11 -11.64 15.03
C ASN A 65 -19.91 -13.05 15.61
N GLU A 66 -18.68 -13.56 15.59
CA GLU A 66 -18.34 -14.86 16.18
C GLU A 66 -18.52 -14.84 17.71
N PHE A 67 -18.08 -13.77 18.37
CA PHE A 67 -18.27 -13.58 19.81
C PHE A 67 -19.76 -13.55 20.16
N LEU A 68 -20.57 -12.77 19.45
CA LEU A 68 -22.01 -12.69 19.67
C LEU A 68 -22.72 -14.03 19.43
N LYS A 69 -22.31 -14.79 18.41
CA LYS A 69 -22.83 -16.15 18.18
C LYS A 69 -22.51 -17.08 19.34
N LYS A 70 -21.29 -17.04 19.87
CA LYS A 70 -20.89 -17.83 21.05
C LYS A 70 -21.70 -17.43 22.28
N ALA A 71 -21.89 -16.13 22.53
CA ALA A 71 -22.71 -15.63 23.62
C ALA A 71 -24.17 -16.08 23.48
N ALA A 72 -24.78 -15.93 22.30
CA ALA A 72 -26.15 -16.39 22.04
C ALA A 72 -26.30 -17.90 22.27
N ALA A 73 -25.33 -18.71 21.82
CA ALA A 73 -25.34 -20.16 22.03
C ALA A 73 -25.17 -20.54 23.50
N PHE A 74 -24.38 -19.79 24.28
CA PHE A 74 -24.24 -19.96 25.71
C PHE A 74 -25.58 -19.71 26.44
N PHE A 75 -26.20 -18.54 26.21
CA PHE A 75 -27.47 -18.19 26.84
C PHE A 75 -28.64 -19.08 26.42
N ALA A 76 -28.63 -19.60 25.18
CA ALA A 76 -29.64 -20.56 24.74
C ALA A 76 -29.58 -21.89 25.50
N LYS A 77 -28.40 -22.29 26.00
CA LYS A 77 -28.20 -23.51 26.80
C LYS A 77 -28.50 -23.33 28.28
N GLU A 78 -28.42 -22.12 28.81
CA GLU A 78 -28.69 -21.80 30.23
C GLU A 78 -30.19 -21.59 30.54
N ARG A 79 -31.07 -21.68 29.53
CA ARG A 79 -32.52 -21.66 29.77
C ARG A 79 -32.99 -23.02 30.29
N PRO A 80 -33.64 -23.10 31.48
CA PRO A 80 -34.23 -24.33 31.99
C PRO A 80 -35.42 -24.81 31.16
#